data_AF-A0A9K3LS35-F1
#
_entry.id   AF-A0A9K3LS35-F1
#
_cell.length_a   1.000
_cell.length_b   1.000
_cell.length_c   1.000
_cell.angle_alpha   90.00
_cell.angle_beta   90.00
_cell.angle_gamma   90.00
#
_symmetry.space_group_name_H-M   'P 1'
#
loop_
_entity.id
_entity.type
_entity.pdbx_description
1 polymer ?
#
loop_
_entity_poly.entity_id
_entity_poly.type
_entity_poly.pdbx_seq_one_letter_code
_entity_poly.pdbx_strand_id
1 'polypeptide(L)'
;MARSSTSVVPFTSGPIFAICMISVVYNLNHWSSPTTTRRSISYGKSSPTGQVNKRGNNNNQLLLSLPTVYRPSTMETYLLEHSPQLGFHHVTAEEADSTQQNIGCQMWKNATLTDIYGDLQVFRKELKEYETLLSRFLAKQSIPDVRREMKKFENDTTTALDICQSLNLHPDGLSGIFTASSSLSQLPNGGGYIEPLLPPLRHPEFCFNGGYLMNLGYLIHDFAALCQNHVYSDSRTVFIDMGASLDFHASRQSPAMYIVKTFQQVGIPFDHIYGYEITPKQPNDVYERIPASLKHAYHWYNVGVNASMESEYNPLVSILLEQFTPHDFVVVKLDIDTSFIEVPMVQLILNNKDIADRIDVLYFEHHVLLSDLAPWWGKSRNGSVLESFQLFTQLRELGIAAHYWP
;
A
#
# COMPACT_ATOMS: atom_id res chain seq x y z
N MET A 1 -1.70 41.71 -61.25
CA MET A 1 -2.36 42.03 -59.97
C MET A 1 -3.60 41.18 -59.82
N ALA A 2 -3.54 40.10 -59.04
CA ALA A 2 -4.68 39.38 -58.49
C ALA A 2 -4.16 38.52 -57.33
N ARG A 3 -4.65 38.79 -56.11
CA ARG A 3 -4.33 38.04 -54.89
C ARG A 3 -5.29 36.86 -54.77
N SER A 4 -4.77 35.68 -54.47
CA SER A 4 -5.52 34.52 -54.00
C SER A 4 -5.00 34.17 -52.61
N SER A 5 -5.87 34.32 -51.61
CA SER A 5 -5.63 34.01 -50.21
C SER A 5 -6.24 32.65 -49.89
N THR A 6 -5.41 31.66 -49.57
CA THR A 6 -5.86 30.38 -49.01
C THR A 6 -5.64 30.38 -47.50
N SER A 7 -6.74 30.34 -46.76
CA SER A 7 -6.81 30.15 -45.32
C SER A 7 -6.42 28.74 -44.92
N VAL A 8 -5.49 28.61 -43.97
CA VAL A 8 -5.14 27.35 -43.31
C VAL A 8 -6.01 27.20 -42.07
N VAL A 9 -6.77 26.11 -42.00
CA VAL A 9 -7.52 25.68 -40.80
C VAL A 9 -6.64 24.70 -40.02
N PRO A 10 -6.44 24.84 -38.71
CA PRO A 10 -5.70 23.84 -37.93
C PRO A 10 -6.62 22.67 -37.56
N PHE A 11 -6.20 21.46 -37.91
CA PHE A 11 -6.75 20.21 -37.43
C PHE A 11 -6.41 20.03 -35.95
N THR A 12 -7.43 20.05 -35.09
CA THR A 12 -7.30 19.62 -33.68
C THR A 12 -7.59 18.12 -33.61
N SER A 13 -6.53 17.32 -33.50
CA SER A 13 -6.61 15.90 -33.15
C SER A 13 -6.81 15.74 -31.64
N GLY A 14 -8.02 15.41 -31.21
CA GLY A 14 -8.28 14.93 -29.86
C GLY A 14 -7.93 13.45 -29.71
N PRO A 15 -7.56 12.98 -28.50
CA PRO A 15 -7.26 11.57 -28.26
C PRO A 15 -8.54 10.74 -28.27
N ILE A 16 -8.54 9.67 -29.07
CA ILE A 16 -9.56 8.62 -29.06
C ILE A 16 -9.23 7.69 -27.90
N PHE A 17 -10.05 7.75 -26.83
CA PHE A 17 -10.05 6.74 -25.77
C PHE A 17 -10.83 5.52 -26.27
N ALA A 18 -10.13 4.39 -26.45
CA ALA A 18 -10.76 3.10 -26.68
C ALA A 18 -11.22 2.53 -25.34
N ILE A 19 -12.52 2.60 -25.07
CA ILE A 19 -13.17 1.94 -23.94
C ILE A 19 -13.40 0.48 -24.33
N CYS A 20 -12.66 -0.44 -23.70
CA CYS A 20 -12.88 -1.87 -23.83
C CYS A 20 -13.99 -2.29 -22.84
N MET A 21 -15.24 -2.31 -23.30
CA MET A 21 -16.35 -2.91 -22.54
C MET A 21 -16.41 -4.40 -22.85
N ILE A 22 -15.93 -5.24 -21.93
CA ILE A 22 -16.16 -6.68 -21.98
C ILE A 22 -17.30 -6.99 -20.99
N SER A 23 -18.48 -7.29 -21.53
CA SER A 23 -19.56 -7.91 -20.76
C SER A 23 -19.36 -9.42 -20.79
N VAL A 24 -18.95 -10.02 -19.66
CA VAL A 24 -18.90 -11.48 -19.51
C VAL A 24 -20.24 -11.95 -18.92
N VAL A 25 -21.00 -12.70 -19.72
CA VAL A 25 -22.18 -13.44 -19.28
C VAL A 25 -21.69 -14.82 -18.80
N TYR A 26 -21.74 -15.07 -17.49
CA TYR A 26 -21.47 -16.40 -16.94
C TYR A 26 -22.70 -17.29 -17.04
N ASN A 27 -22.55 -18.42 -17.73
CA ASN A 27 -23.51 -19.51 -17.79
C ASN A 27 -23.10 -20.54 -16.73
N LEU A 28 -23.86 -20.66 -15.65
CA LEU A 28 -23.65 -21.64 -14.59
C LEU A 28 -24.24 -22.99 -15.04
N ASN A 29 -23.39 -24.00 -15.25
CA ASN A 29 -23.82 -25.39 -15.33
C ASN A 29 -23.08 -26.25 -14.31
N HIS A 30 -23.85 -27.14 -13.70
CA HIS A 30 -23.54 -28.01 -12.57
C HIS A 30 -22.22 -28.77 -12.67
N TRP A 31 -21.46 -28.74 -11.57
CA TRP A 31 -20.45 -29.74 -11.27
C TRP A 31 -20.74 -30.34 -9.89
N SER A 32 -20.91 -31.66 -9.86
CA SER A 32 -21.15 -32.47 -8.67
C SER A 32 -19.83 -32.88 -8.03
N SER A 33 -19.67 -32.59 -6.75
CA SER A 33 -18.47 -32.85 -5.96
C SER A 33 -18.29 -34.34 -5.61
N PRO A 34 -17.05 -34.86 -5.58
CA PRO A 34 -16.74 -36.12 -4.90
C PRO A 34 -16.50 -35.90 -3.40
N THR A 35 -17.06 -36.80 -2.60
CA THR A 35 -16.90 -36.92 -1.15
C THR A 35 -15.47 -37.30 -0.78
N THR A 36 -14.80 -36.45 0.02
CA THR A 36 -13.48 -36.77 0.59
C THR A 36 -13.56 -36.92 2.11
N THR A 37 -13.09 -38.06 2.58
CA THR A 37 -13.09 -38.51 3.97
C THR A 37 -12.08 -37.74 4.82
N ARG A 38 -12.56 -37.00 5.84
CA ARG A 38 -11.74 -36.26 6.81
C ARG A 38 -11.08 -37.25 7.81
N ARG A 39 -9.75 -37.28 7.87
CA ARG A 39 -8.99 -37.82 9.02
C ARG A 39 -8.77 -36.72 10.04
N SER A 40 -9.17 -36.95 11.28
CA SER A 40 -8.87 -36.10 12.43
C SER A 40 -7.47 -36.42 12.95
N ILE A 41 -6.66 -35.37 13.16
CA ILE A 41 -5.38 -35.44 13.87
C ILE A 41 -5.59 -34.76 15.22
N SER A 42 -5.35 -35.48 16.31
CA SER A 42 -5.37 -34.96 17.68
C SER A 42 -3.95 -34.51 18.08
N TYR A 43 -3.83 -33.27 18.57
CA TYR A 43 -2.59 -32.77 19.18
C TYR A 43 -2.66 -32.92 20.70
N GLY A 44 -1.73 -33.70 21.25
CA GLY A 44 -1.52 -33.86 22.69
C GLY A 44 -0.77 -32.66 23.29
N LYS A 45 -1.31 -32.10 24.37
CA LYS A 45 -0.64 -31.09 25.20
C LYS A 45 0.29 -31.79 26.20
N SER A 46 1.56 -31.40 26.22
CA SER A 46 2.47 -31.63 27.33
C SER A 46 3.16 -30.32 27.71
N SER A 47 3.01 -29.90 28.97
CA SER A 47 3.72 -28.78 29.56
C SER A 47 4.94 -29.28 30.33
N PRO A 48 6.09 -28.59 30.27
CA PRO A 48 7.11 -28.67 31.31
C PRO A 48 7.18 -27.37 32.10
N THR A 49 7.12 -27.52 33.43
CA THR A 49 7.45 -26.50 34.42
C THR A 49 8.97 -26.38 34.54
N GLY A 50 9.51 -25.20 34.20
CA GLY A 50 10.93 -24.88 34.33
C GLY A 50 11.13 -23.60 35.15
N GLN A 51 11.89 -23.72 36.24
CA GLN A 51 12.23 -22.64 37.18
C GLN A 51 13.14 -21.58 36.54
N VAL A 52 12.82 -20.30 36.76
CA VAL A 52 13.61 -19.15 36.29
C VAL A 52 14.48 -18.61 37.44
N ASN A 53 15.80 -18.66 37.24
CA ASN A 53 16.80 -17.98 38.05
C ASN A 53 16.80 -16.48 37.75
N LYS A 54 16.55 -15.65 38.77
CA LYS A 54 16.72 -14.18 38.69
C LYS A 54 18.20 -13.81 38.86
N ARG A 55 18.84 -13.39 37.79
CA ARG A 55 20.05 -12.54 37.85
C ARG A 55 19.70 -11.19 37.23
N GLY A 56 19.85 -10.14 38.04
CA GLY A 56 19.64 -8.77 37.62
C GLY A 56 20.75 -8.28 36.69
N ASN A 57 20.37 -7.45 35.74
CA ASN A 57 21.28 -6.53 35.09
C ASN A 57 20.55 -5.21 34.85
N ASN A 58 20.97 -4.18 35.59
CA ASN A 58 20.52 -2.81 35.45
C ASN A 58 21.24 -2.21 34.26
N ASN A 59 20.55 -2.05 33.12
CA ASN A 59 20.86 -1.09 32.05
C ASN A 59 19.65 -0.94 31.07
N ASN A 60 18.42 -0.99 31.58
CA ASN A 60 17.22 -0.65 30.80
C ASN A 60 16.86 0.83 31.03
N GLN A 61 17.62 1.74 30.44
CA GLN A 61 17.19 3.14 30.30
C GLN A 61 16.60 3.32 28.90
N LEU A 62 15.32 3.72 28.88
CA LEU A 62 14.52 4.19 27.74
C LEU A 62 14.12 3.16 26.67
N LEU A 63 13.43 2.09 27.09
CA LEU A 63 12.28 1.65 26.29
C LEU A 63 11.16 2.66 26.59
N LEU A 64 11.15 3.79 25.87
CA LEU A 64 9.96 4.63 25.78
C LEU A 64 8.82 3.70 25.38
N SER A 65 7.74 3.69 26.17
CA SER A 65 6.57 2.86 25.86
C SER A 65 6.10 3.20 24.46
N LEU A 66 6.29 2.27 23.52
CA LEU A 66 5.83 2.44 22.15
C LEU A 66 4.31 2.68 22.17
N PRO A 67 3.79 3.52 21.27
CA PRO A 67 2.35 3.69 21.14
C PRO A 67 1.70 2.33 20.92
N THR A 68 0.76 1.93 21.77
CA THR A 68 0.03 0.68 21.60
C THR A 68 -1.22 0.83 20.73
N VAL A 69 -1.48 2.05 20.25
CA VAL A 69 -2.68 2.44 19.51
C VAL A 69 -2.25 3.30 18.34
N TYR A 70 -2.91 3.12 17.19
CA TYR A 70 -2.77 4.01 16.04
C TYR A 70 -3.07 5.46 16.44
N ARG A 71 -2.25 6.39 15.97
CA ARG A 71 -2.44 7.83 16.21
C ARG A 71 -2.54 8.54 14.86
N PRO A 72 -3.76 8.90 14.41
CA PRO A 72 -3.90 9.70 13.20
C PRO A 72 -3.20 11.05 13.37
N SER A 73 -2.70 11.60 12.27
CA SER A 73 -2.20 12.98 12.24
C SER A 73 -3.29 13.97 12.62
N THR A 74 -2.90 15.21 12.92
CA THR A 74 -3.87 16.29 13.20
C THR A 74 -4.78 16.58 12.01
N MET A 75 -4.25 16.57 10.79
CA MET A 75 -5.04 16.76 9.56
C MET A 75 -6.00 15.60 9.31
N GLU A 76 -5.54 14.36 9.49
CA GLU A 76 -6.39 13.17 9.35
C GLU A 76 -7.54 13.16 10.37
N THR A 77 -7.24 13.52 11.62
CA THR A 77 -8.24 13.68 12.68
C THR A 77 -9.29 14.72 12.29
N TYR A 78 -8.86 15.89 11.81
CA TYR A 78 -9.76 16.95 11.34
C TYR A 78 -10.70 16.44 10.24
N LEU A 79 -10.17 15.69 9.26
CA LEU A 79 -10.96 15.17 8.14
C LEU A 79 -12.03 14.17 8.59
N LEU A 80 -11.70 13.29 9.53
CA LEU A 80 -12.65 12.33 10.11
C LEU A 80 -13.78 13.08 10.83
N GLU A 81 -13.44 14.05 11.67
CA GLU A 81 -14.40 14.82 12.49
C GLU A 81 -15.29 15.76 11.67
N HIS A 82 -14.79 16.29 10.55
CA HIS A 82 -15.51 17.25 9.71
C HIS A 82 -16.07 16.62 8.42
N SER A 83 -16.01 15.29 8.28
CA SER A 83 -16.43 14.59 7.07
C SER A 83 -17.85 14.93 6.56
N PRO A 84 -18.87 15.21 7.42
CA PRO A 84 -20.17 15.69 6.94
C PRO A 84 -20.09 17.03 6.23
N GLN A 85 -19.36 18.00 6.80
CA GLN A 85 -19.22 19.37 6.30
C GLN A 85 -18.38 19.42 5.02
N LEU A 86 -17.44 18.49 4.86
CA LEU A 86 -16.57 18.39 3.68
C LEU A 86 -17.20 17.58 2.54
N GLY A 87 -18.43 17.07 2.70
CA GLY A 87 -19.11 16.26 1.70
C GLY A 87 -18.52 14.85 1.52
N PHE A 88 -17.76 14.34 2.50
CA PHE A 88 -17.10 13.03 2.40
C PHE A 88 -17.99 11.85 2.78
N HIS A 89 -19.23 12.12 3.20
CA HIS A 89 -20.22 11.12 3.61
C HIS A 89 -21.20 10.73 2.49
N HIS A 90 -21.11 11.33 1.30
CA HIS A 90 -22.02 11.04 0.21
C HIS A 90 -21.84 9.60 -0.30
N VAL A 91 -22.93 8.86 -0.38
CA VAL A 91 -22.94 7.43 -0.73
C VAL A 91 -23.54 7.16 -2.11
N THR A 92 -24.09 8.16 -2.78
CA THR A 92 -24.61 8.02 -4.15
C THR A 92 -23.81 8.85 -5.15
N ALA A 93 -23.65 8.30 -6.36
CA ALA A 93 -22.98 9.01 -7.46
C ALA A 93 -23.71 10.30 -7.85
N GLU A 94 -25.05 10.31 -7.75
CA GLU A 94 -25.85 11.50 -8.04
C GLU A 94 -25.56 12.62 -7.04
N GLU A 95 -25.49 12.33 -5.75
CA GLU A 95 -25.09 13.32 -4.72
C GLU A 95 -23.64 13.76 -4.93
N ALA A 96 -22.73 12.83 -5.17
CA ALA A 96 -21.31 13.14 -5.34
C ALA A 96 -21.01 13.97 -6.60
N ASP A 97 -21.71 13.71 -7.71
CA ASP A 97 -21.48 14.37 -8.99
C ASP A 97 -22.30 15.69 -9.10
N SER A 98 -23.43 15.81 -8.39
CA SER A 98 -24.25 17.04 -8.38
C SER A 98 -23.77 18.08 -7.37
N THR A 99 -23.13 17.63 -6.28
CA THR A 99 -22.60 18.56 -5.29
C THR A 99 -21.23 19.05 -5.74
N GLN A 100 -21.14 20.36 -5.92
CA GLN A 100 -19.86 21.08 -5.99
C GLN A 100 -19.07 21.01 -4.65
N GLN A 101 -19.43 20.08 -3.75
CA GLN A 101 -19.05 20.01 -2.34
C GLN A 101 -18.00 18.96 -2.00
N ASN A 102 -17.63 18.03 -2.89
CA ASN A 102 -16.44 17.24 -2.61
C ASN A 102 -15.21 18.13 -2.82
N ILE A 103 -14.68 18.65 -1.71
CA ILE A 103 -13.60 19.64 -1.72
C ILE A 103 -12.21 19.01 -1.87
N GLY A 104 -12.07 17.75 -2.27
CA GLY A 104 -10.82 16.97 -2.24
C GLY A 104 -9.58 17.76 -2.69
N CYS A 105 -9.50 18.18 -3.95
CA CYS A 105 -8.41 19.05 -4.41
C CYS A 105 -8.60 20.54 -4.10
N GLN A 106 -9.82 20.97 -3.76
CA GLN A 106 -10.11 22.36 -3.43
C GLN A 106 -9.50 22.76 -2.08
N MET A 107 -9.46 21.86 -1.10
CA MET A 107 -8.85 22.12 0.21
C MET A 107 -7.35 22.39 0.13
N TRP A 108 -6.67 21.91 -0.92
CA TRP A 108 -5.27 22.22 -1.17
C TRP A 108 -5.07 23.59 -1.84
N LYS A 109 -6.11 24.13 -2.48
CA LYS A 109 -6.04 25.33 -3.33
C LYS A 109 -6.62 26.57 -2.67
N ASN A 110 -7.61 26.40 -1.79
CA ASN A 110 -8.36 27.51 -1.23
C ASN A 110 -8.24 27.56 0.30
N ALA A 111 -7.54 28.60 0.78
CA ALA A 111 -7.28 28.84 2.20
C ALA A 111 -8.52 29.13 3.04
N THR A 112 -9.68 29.41 2.42
CA THR A 112 -10.91 29.72 3.16
C THR A 112 -11.83 28.51 3.34
N LEU A 113 -11.47 27.33 2.82
CA LEU A 113 -12.35 26.15 2.86
C LEU A 113 -12.19 25.33 4.14
N THR A 114 -10.98 25.22 4.66
CA THR A 114 -10.69 24.40 5.85
C THR A 114 -9.67 25.10 6.74
N ASP A 115 -9.76 24.85 8.05
CA ASP A 115 -8.83 25.42 9.02
C ASP A 115 -7.44 24.79 8.92
N ILE A 116 -7.34 23.60 8.32
CA ILE A 116 -6.10 22.85 8.11
C ILE A 116 -5.34 23.24 6.84
N TYR A 117 -5.78 24.26 6.08
CA TYR A 117 -5.10 24.66 4.85
C TYR A 117 -3.60 24.94 5.06
N GLY A 118 -3.25 25.63 6.15
CA GLY A 118 -1.87 25.93 6.50
C GLY A 118 -1.03 24.67 6.68
N ASP A 119 -1.56 23.70 7.43
CA ASP A 119 -0.90 22.42 7.70
C ASP A 119 -0.73 21.60 6.42
N LEU A 120 -1.73 21.61 5.53
CA LEU A 120 -1.62 20.96 4.21
C LEU A 120 -0.47 21.55 3.37
N GLN A 121 -0.28 22.88 3.37
CA GLN A 121 0.84 23.49 2.65
C GLN A 121 2.19 23.16 3.28
N VAL A 122 2.25 23.04 4.61
CA VAL A 122 3.47 22.61 5.32
C VAL A 122 3.80 21.16 4.95
N PHE A 123 2.84 20.24 5.09
CA PHE A 123 3.03 18.83 4.73
C PHE A 123 3.44 18.67 3.26
N ARG A 124 2.82 19.42 2.33
CA ARG A 124 3.20 19.41 0.91
C ARG A 124 4.67 19.80 0.69
N LYS A 125 5.20 20.72 1.48
CA LYS A 125 6.62 21.13 1.41
C LYS A 125 7.52 20.05 2.01
N GLU A 126 7.16 19.51 3.18
CA GLU A 126 7.90 18.42 3.85
C GLU A 126 7.93 17.16 2.97
N LEU A 127 6.84 16.84 2.28
CA LEU A 127 6.75 15.71 1.37
C LEU A 127 7.75 15.83 0.20
N LYS A 128 7.91 17.02 -0.38
CA LYS A 128 8.94 17.24 -1.42
C LYS A 128 10.35 17.02 -0.89
N GLU A 129 10.59 17.40 0.36
CA GLU A 129 11.87 17.16 1.01
C GLU A 129 12.10 15.66 1.23
N TYR A 130 11.08 14.94 1.73
CA TYR A 130 11.07 13.48 1.82
C TYR A 130 11.39 12.81 0.48
N GLU A 131 10.65 13.14 -0.59
CA GLU A 131 10.88 12.60 -1.94
C GLU A 131 12.32 12.83 -2.41
N THR A 132 12.86 14.02 -2.14
CA THR A 132 14.23 14.38 -2.51
C THR A 132 15.25 13.57 -1.72
N LEU A 133 15.04 13.38 -0.42
CA LEU A 133 15.91 12.59 0.46
C LEU A 133 15.85 11.11 0.10
N LEU A 134 14.65 10.56 -0.10
CA LEU A 134 14.44 9.18 -0.55
C LEU A 134 15.13 8.96 -1.90
N SER A 135 14.93 9.84 -2.88
CA SER A 135 15.58 9.73 -4.19
C SER A 135 17.10 9.73 -4.08
N ARG A 136 17.68 10.61 -3.24
CA ARG A 136 19.13 10.62 -2.97
C ARG A 136 19.59 9.36 -2.27
N PHE A 137 18.80 8.82 -1.34
CA PHE A 137 19.09 7.60 -0.62
C PHE A 137 19.11 6.39 -1.56
N LEU A 138 18.06 6.22 -2.38
CA LEU A 138 17.95 5.14 -3.36
C LEU A 138 18.97 5.25 -4.51
N ALA A 139 19.48 6.47 -4.78
CA ALA A 139 20.56 6.70 -5.74
C ALA A 139 21.94 6.31 -5.21
N LYS A 140 22.12 6.20 -3.89
CA LYS A 140 23.31 5.56 -3.33
C LYS A 140 23.28 4.07 -3.70
N GLN A 141 24.46 3.45 -3.76
CA GLN A 141 24.57 2.01 -4.05
C GLN A 141 23.57 1.19 -3.20
N SER A 142 22.98 0.16 -3.82
CA SER A 142 22.02 -0.72 -3.14
C SER A 142 22.56 -1.17 -1.79
N ILE A 143 21.76 -0.97 -0.75
CA ILE A 143 22.08 -1.44 0.59
C ILE A 143 22.09 -2.98 0.56
N PRO A 144 23.08 -3.65 1.18
CA PRO A 144 23.08 -5.09 1.32
C PRO A 144 21.79 -5.60 2.00
N ASP A 145 21.44 -6.86 1.77
CA ASP A 145 20.30 -7.49 2.44
C ASP A 145 20.47 -7.39 3.97
N VAL A 146 19.62 -6.58 4.63
CA VAL A 146 19.74 -6.26 6.06
C VAL A 146 19.64 -7.51 6.93
N ARG A 147 18.88 -8.51 6.50
CA ARG A 147 18.74 -9.79 7.20
C ARG A 147 20.07 -10.52 7.25
N ARG A 148 20.82 -10.50 6.14
CA ARG A 148 22.16 -11.11 6.06
C ARG A 148 23.16 -10.35 6.91
N GLU A 149 23.08 -9.03 6.95
CA GLU A 149 23.93 -8.23 7.83
C GLU A 149 23.63 -8.52 9.29
N MET A 150 22.35 -8.54 9.70
CA MET A 150 21.93 -8.91 11.06
C MET A 150 22.42 -10.31 11.45
N LYS A 151 22.33 -11.28 10.54
CA LYS A 151 22.76 -12.66 10.79
C LYS A 151 24.26 -12.78 11.11
N LYS A 152 25.11 -11.88 10.61
CA LYS A 152 26.54 -11.86 10.98
C LYS A 152 26.76 -11.53 12.46
N PHE A 153 25.77 -10.90 13.10
CA PHE A 153 25.80 -10.40 14.46
C PHE A 153 24.62 -10.94 15.28
N GLU A 154 24.18 -12.18 15.02
CA GLU A 154 22.97 -12.77 15.63
C GLU A 154 22.95 -12.76 17.18
N ASN A 155 24.12 -12.64 17.82
CA ASN A 155 24.25 -12.53 19.28
C ASN A 155 24.37 -11.08 19.81
N ASP A 156 24.30 -10.07 18.94
CA ASP A 156 24.45 -8.65 19.27
C ASP A 156 23.24 -7.85 18.77
N THR A 157 22.29 -7.64 19.68
CA THR A 157 21.07 -6.87 19.42
C THR A 157 21.33 -5.39 19.16
N THR A 158 22.46 -4.84 19.61
CA THR A 158 22.83 -3.44 19.37
C THR A 158 23.19 -3.26 17.90
N THR A 159 23.95 -4.19 17.35
CA THR A 159 24.32 -4.15 15.93
C THR A 159 23.11 -4.29 15.00
N ALA A 160 22.11 -5.12 15.35
CA ALA A 160 20.88 -5.22 14.57
C ALA A 160 20.09 -3.89 14.54
N LEU A 161 20.04 -3.19 15.68
CA LEU A 161 19.43 -1.86 15.77
C LEU A 161 20.19 -0.85 14.91
N ASP A 162 21.52 -0.84 14.98
CA ASP A 162 22.35 0.08 14.18
C ASP A 162 22.17 -0.15 12.67
N ILE A 163 22.02 -1.42 12.24
CA ILE A 163 21.71 -1.77 10.84
C ILE A 163 20.38 -1.15 10.42
N CYS A 164 19.31 -1.31 11.19
CA CYS A 164 18.01 -0.70 10.84
C CYS A 164 18.03 0.83 10.91
N GLN A 165 18.73 1.40 11.89
CA GLN A 165 18.88 2.86 11.98
C GLN A 165 19.64 3.46 10.79
N SER A 166 20.51 2.67 10.13
CA SER A 166 21.17 3.10 8.89
C SER A 166 20.20 3.32 7.72
N LEU A 167 18.97 2.81 7.82
CA LEU A 167 17.89 3.01 6.84
C LEU A 167 17.17 4.36 7.01
N ASN A 168 17.48 5.12 8.06
CA ASN A 168 16.91 6.45 8.26
C ASN A 168 17.33 7.42 7.14
N LEU A 169 16.36 8.14 6.60
CA LEU A 169 16.60 9.19 5.59
C LEU A 169 17.18 10.49 6.18
N HIS A 170 17.03 10.66 7.49
CA HIS A 170 17.49 11.81 8.28
C HIS A 170 18.02 11.31 9.65
N PRO A 171 19.01 11.97 10.28
CA PRO A 171 19.55 11.53 11.57
C PRO A 171 18.51 11.32 12.68
N ASP A 172 17.46 12.15 12.69
CA ASP A 172 16.34 12.05 13.63
C ASP A 172 15.17 11.18 13.11
N GLY A 173 15.38 10.38 12.06
CA GLY A 173 14.33 9.62 11.39
C GLY A 173 13.30 10.51 10.67
N LEU A 174 12.10 10.00 10.43
CA LEU A 174 11.06 10.76 9.71
C LEU A 174 10.60 12.01 10.46
N SER A 175 10.68 12.05 11.80
CA SER A 175 10.32 13.25 12.57
C SER A 175 11.28 14.43 12.35
N GLY A 176 12.49 14.17 11.86
CA GLY A 176 13.42 15.23 11.43
C GLY A 176 13.12 15.78 10.03
N ILE A 177 12.32 15.09 9.23
CA ILE A 177 11.84 15.58 7.93
C ILE A 177 10.49 16.27 8.09
N PHE A 178 9.59 15.63 8.86
CA PHE A 178 8.25 16.11 9.17
C PHE A 178 8.24 16.78 10.54
N THR A 179 8.93 17.92 10.61
CA THR A 179 9.23 18.65 11.86
C THR A 179 8.03 19.42 12.40
N ALA A 180 7.07 19.78 11.54
CA ALA A 180 5.76 20.24 11.99
C ALA A 180 5.09 19.03 12.64
N SER A 181 5.11 19.01 13.98
CA SER A 181 5.10 17.83 14.86
C SER A 181 3.87 16.92 14.82
N SER A 182 3.04 17.01 13.79
CA SER A 182 1.80 16.24 13.65
C SER A 182 1.32 16.11 12.20
N SER A 183 2.24 16.20 11.22
CA SER A 183 1.96 15.98 9.80
C SER A 183 1.74 14.50 9.45
N LEU A 184 2.39 13.58 10.17
CA LEU A 184 2.31 12.13 9.93
C LEU A 184 1.40 11.43 10.94
N SER A 185 0.85 10.31 10.51
CA SER A 185 0.16 9.36 11.39
C SER A 185 1.19 8.36 11.94
N GLN A 186 0.91 7.74 13.08
CA GLN A 186 1.83 6.82 13.76
C GLN A 186 1.16 5.47 13.98
N LEU A 187 1.81 4.40 13.52
CA LEU A 187 1.33 3.02 13.69
C LEU A 187 1.57 2.51 15.12
N PRO A 188 0.72 1.58 15.61
CA PRO A 188 0.92 0.97 16.91
C PRO A 188 2.18 0.08 16.94
N ASN A 189 2.59 -0.30 18.15
CA ASN A 189 3.64 -1.28 18.45
C ASN A 189 4.99 -1.00 17.79
N GLY A 190 5.27 0.28 17.50
CA GLY A 190 6.54 0.67 16.87
C GLY A 190 6.55 0.54 15.35
N GLY A 191 5.41 0.35 14.68
CA GLY A 191 5.32 0.27 13.22
C GLY A 191 5.79 1.53 12.46
N GLY A 192 6.20 2.58 13.16
CA GLY A 192 6.77 3.79 12.59
C GLY A 192 5.74 4.84 12.19
N TYR A 193 6.19 5.78 11.36
CA TYR A 193 5.33 6.82 10.80
C TYR A 193 4.84 6.47 9.39
N ILE A 194 3.65 6.97 9.04
CA ILE A 194 3.00 6.78 7.74
C ILE A 194 2.32 8.07 7.30
N GLU A 195 2.12 8.24 5.99
CA GLU A 195 1.41 9.42 5.47
C GLU A 195 -0.02 9.51 6.02
N PRO A 196 -0.53 10.72 6.27
CA PRO A 196 -1.90 10.92 6.69
C PRO A 196 -2.90 10.52 5.60
N LEU A 197 -4.08 10.03 6.01
CA LEU A 197 -5.17 9.77 5.07
C LEU A 197 -5.77 11.10 4.58
N LEU A 198 -5.34 11.57 3.40
CA LEU A 198 -5.76 12.85 2.82
C LEU A 198 -6.33 12.67 1.40
N PRO A 199 -7.38 13.42 1.02
CA PRO A 199 -7.70 13.64 -0.39
C PRO A 199 -6.49 14.30 -1.07
N PRO A 200 -6.26 14.06 -2.37
CA PRO A 200 -7.15 13.37 -3.31
C PRO A 200 -6.96 11.85 -3.35
N LEU A 201 -6.44 11.20 -2.29
CA LEU A 201 -6.09 9.77 -2.28
C LEU A 201 -5.01 9.43 -3.33
N ARG A 202 -4.19 10.45 -3.63
CA ARG A 202 -3.04 10.45 -4.54
C ARG A 202 -1.99 11.40 -3.99
N HIS A 203 -0.91 11.54 -4.74
CA HIS A 203 0.06 12.60 -4.54
C HIS A 203 -0.59 13.99 -4.47
N PRO A 204 -0.36 14.83 -3.44
CA PRO A 204 -1.00 16.15 -3.32
C PRO A 204 -0.76 17.08 -4.52
N GLU A 205 0.40 16.97 -5.18
CA GLU A 205 0.68 17.70 -6.43
C GLU A 205 -0.27 17.38 -7.58
N PHE A 206 -0.98 16.24 -7.56
CA PHE A 206 -2.03 15.92 -8.52
C PHE A 206 -3.06 17.04 -8.64
N CYS A 207 -3.39 17.69 -7.53
CA CYS A 207 -4.32 18.80 -7.51
C CYS A 207 -3.85 20.00 -8.34
N PHE A 208 -2.55 20.20 -8.52
CA PHE A 208 -1.98 21.33 -9.27
C PHE A 208 -1.50 20.92 -10.66
N ASN A 209 -1.16 19.64 -10.84
CA ASN A 209 -0.62 19.09 -12.06
C ASN A 209 -1.05 17.61 -12.21
N GLY A 210 -1.93 17.34 -13.18
CA GLY A 210 -2.43 15.98 -13.46
C GLY A 210 -1.35 14.95 -13.79
N GLY A 211 -0.12 15.37 -14.11
CA GLY A 211 1.04 14.47 -14.29
C GLY A 211 1.44 13.70 -13.03
N TYR A 212 0.91 14.06 -11.86
CA TYR A 212 1.16 13.39 -10.59
C TYR A 212 0.11 12.32 -10.23
N LEU A 213 -0.86 12.03 -11.11
CA LEU A 213 -1.91 11.03 -10.85
C LEU A 213 -1.35 9.69 -10.37
N MET A 214 -0.39 9.11 -11.11
CA MET A 214 0.22 7.81 -10.79
C MET A 214 1.54 7.95 -10.01
N ASN A 215 1.81 9.12 -9.40
CA ASN A 215 3.08 9.35 -8.73
C ASN A 215 3.04 8.70 -7.33
N LEU A 216 3.97 7.79 -7.04
CA LEU A 216 4.08 7.06 -5.78
C LEU A 216 4.90 7.78 -4.68
N GLY A 217 5.44 8.97 -4.96
CA GLY A 217 6.30 9.73 -4.06
C GLY A 217 5.64 10.20 -2.76
N TYR A 218 4.31 10.11 -2.67
CA TYR A 218 3.55 10.42 -1.45
C TYR A 218 3.41 9.25 -0.49
N LEU A 219 3.80 8.04 -0.89
CA LEU A 219 3.80 6.87 -0.03
C LEU A 219 5.01 6.98 0.90
N ILE A 220 4.76 7.17 2.20
CA ILE A 220 5.81 7.40 3.18
C ILE A 220 6.06 6.09 3.94
N HIS A 221 7.22 5.50 3.69
CA HIS A 221 7.71 4.34 4.41
C HIS A 221 8.74 4.73 5.48
N ASP A 222 8.49 4.32 6.71
CA ASP A 222 9.48 4.34 7.79
C ASP A 222 10.34 3.06 7.73
N PHE A 223 11.26 2.99 6.77
CA PHE A 223 12.07 1.79 6.53
C PHE A 223 12.87 1.34 7.76
N ALA A 224 13.32 2.28 8.59
CA ALA A 224 14.04 1.96 9.82
C ALA A 224 13.11 1.26 10.84
N ALA A 225 11.90 1.79 11.04
CA ALA A 225 10.91 1.17 11.92
C ALA A 225 10.42 -0.19 11.39
N LEU A 226 10.17 -0.30 10.07
CA LEU A 226 9.82 -1.58 9.44
C LEU A 226 10.93 -2.62 9.64
N CYS A 227 12.18 -2.24 9.37
CA CYS A 227 13.34 -3.11 9.60
C CYS A 227 13.43 -3.56 11.06
N GLN A 228 13.32 -2.62 12.00
CA GLN A 228 13.54 -2.88 13.41
C GLN A 228 12.47 -3.82 14.01
N ASN A 229 11.22 -3.68 13.56
CA ASN A 229 10.10 -4.35 14.22
C ASN A 229 9.52 -5.53 13.43
N HIS A 230 9.76 -5.60 12.12
CA HIS A 230 9.13 -6.58 11.23
C HIS A 230 10.13 -7.41 10.41
N VAL A 231 11.42 -7.04 10.39
CA VAL A 231 12.44 -7.77 9.63
C VAL A 231 13.42 -8.45 10.57
N TYR A 232 13.46 -9.77 10.49
CA TYR A 232 14.36 -10.62 11.29
C TYR A 232 15.45 -11.24 10.41
N SER A 233 16.56 -11.66 11.02
CA SER A 233 17.71 -12.25 10.30
C SER A 233 17.39 -13.52 9.51
N ASP A 234 16.31 -14.21 9.86
CA ASP A 234 15.79 -15.44 9.26
C ASP A 234 14.38 -15.28 8.65
N SER A 235 13.82 -14.07 8.67
CA SER A 235 12.54 -13.76 8.01
C SER A 235 12.63 -14.03 6.51
N ARG A 236 11.59 -14.62 5.92
CA ARG A 236 11.38 -14.56 4.46
C ARG A 236 10.70 -13.25 4.11
N THR A 237 10.95 -12.76 2.91
CA THR A 237 10.36 -11.51 2.40
C THR A 237 9.45 -11.82 1.22
N VAL A 238 8.19 -11.37 1.29
CA VAL A 238 7.16 -11.74 0.32
C VAL A 238 6.44 -10.50 -0.23
N PHE A 239 6.25 -10.45 -1.55
CA PHE A 239 5.38 -9.47 -2.21
C PHE A 239 4.23 -10.21 -2.91
N ILE A 240 2.99 -9.88 -2.58
CA ILE A 240 1.79 -10.44 -3.22
C ILE A 240 1.10 -9.33 -4.02
N ASP A 241 1.14 -9.42 -5.35
CA ASP A 241 0.54 -8.48 -6.28
C ASP A 241 -0.77 -9.04 -6.85
N MET A 242 -1.89 -8.59 -6.30
CA MET A 242 -3.22 -8.93 -6.81
C MET A 242 -3.60 -7.89 -7.88
N GLY A 243 -3.67 -8.35 -9.13
CA GLY A 243 -3.83 -7.50 -10.33
C GLY A 243 -2.49 -7.06 -10.89
N ALA A 244 -1.61 -8.05 -11.09
CA ALA A 244 -0.24 -7.90 -11.57
C ALA A 244 -0.18 -7.63 -13.09
N SER A 245 -1.01 -6.73 -13.60
CA SER A 245 -0.98 -6.34 -15.01
C SER A 245 0.43 -5.90 -15.39
N LEU A 246 0.91 -6.33 -16.57
CA LEU A 246 2.23 -5.94 -17.11
C LEU A 246 2.12 -4.94 -18.26
N ASP A 247 0.89 -4.53 -18.59
CA ASP A 247 0.59 -3.63 -19.69
C ASP A 247 0.37 -2.21 -19.17
N PHE A 248 1.46 -1.59 -18.71
CA PHE A 248 1.41 -0.18 -18.37
C PHE A 248 1.51 0.68 -19.62
N HIS A 249 0.72 1.75 -19.63
CA HIS A 249 0.68 2.71 -20.72
C HIS A 249 2.10 3.20 -21.07
N ALA A 250 2.49 3.00 -22.34
CA ALA A 250 3.66 3.60 -22.97
C ALA A 250 5.04 3.25 -22.34
N SER A 251 5.41 1.97 -22.32
CA SER A 251 6.78 1.49 -22.04
C SER A 251 7.34 1.77 -20.63
N ARG A 252 6.48 2.14 -19.68
CA ARG A 252 6.88 2.38 -18.29
C ARG A 252 6.86 1.08 -17.49
N GLN A 253 7.79 0.98 -16.54
CA GLN A 253 7.82 -0.10 -15.56
C GLN A 253 6.54 -0.05 -14.71
N SER A 254 6.02 -1.22 -14.32
CA SER A 254 4.90 -1.34 -13.40
C SER A 254 5.12 -0.52 -12.13
N PRO A 255 4.12 0.24 -11.64
CA PRO A 255 4.18 0.86 -10.32
C PRO A 255 4.46 -0.18 -9.22
N ALA A 256 3.95 -1.41 -9.34
CA ALA A 256 4.26 -2.49 -8.38
C ALA A 256 5.75 -2.86 -8.41
N MET A 257 6.37 -2.84 -9.59
CA MET A 257 7.81 -3.06 -9.72
C MET A 257 8.64 -1.88 -9.19
N TYR A 258 8.11 -0.66 -9.15
CA TYR A 258 8.73 0.44 -8.42
C TYR A 258 8.82 0.12 -6.93
N ILE A 259 7.74 -0.36 -6.30
CA ILE A 259 7.75 -0.77 -4.88
C ILE A 259 8.76 -1.89 -4.64
N VAL A 260 8.72 -2.96 -5.45
CA VAL A 260 9.68 -4.08 -5.33
C VAL A 260 11.12 -3.59 -5.39
N LYS A 261 11.43 -2.69 -6.32
CA LYS A 261 12.77 -2.12 -6.47
C LYS A 261 13.14 -1.23 -5.29
N THR A 262 12.22 -0.40 -4.79
CA THR A 262 12.45 0.46 -3.62
C THR A 262 12.84 -0.38 -2.40
N PHE A 263 12.08 -1.44 -2.08
CA PHE A 263 12.39 -2.36 -0.98
C PHE A 263 13.75 -3.05 -1.18
N GLN A 264 14.06 -3.49 -2.40
CA GLN A 264 15.37 -4.05 -2.72
C GLN A 264 16.51 -3.05 -2.49
N GLN A 265 16.34 -1.79 -2.89
CA GLN A 265 17.36 -0.74 -2.77
C GLN A 265 17.64 -0.34 -1.32
N VAL A 266 16.63 -0.43 -0.44
CA VAL A 266 16.80 -0.22 1.01
C VAL A 266 17.30 -1.47 1.76
N GLY A 267 17.66 -2.54 1.04
CA GLY A 267 18.23 -3.75 1.64
C GLY A 267 17.19 -4.75 2.14
N ILE A 268 15.93 -4.66 1.72
CA ILE A 268 14.87 -5.63 2.01
C ILE A 268 14.44 -6.29 0.68
N PRO A 269 15.31 -7.09 0.03
CA PRO A 269 14.93 -7.77 -1.21
C PRO A 269 13.85 -8.81 -0.95
N PHE A 270 12.92 -9.02 -1.89
CA PHE A 270 11.89 -10.05 -1.80
C PHE A 270 12.41 -11.42 -2.25
N ASP A 271 12.24 -12.43 -1.42
CA ASP A 271 12.53 -13.84 -1.75
C ASP A 271 11.45 -14.43 -2.66
N HIS A 272 10.20 -13.98 -2.49
CA HIS A 272 9.05 -14.42 -3.25
C HIS A 272 8.19 -13.25 -3.72
N ILE A 273 7.83 -13.25 -5.00
CA ILE A 273 6.91 -12.28 -5.61
C ILE A 273 5.80 -13.07 -6.31
N TYR A 274 4.56 -12.95 -5.83
CA TYR A 274 3.40 -13.64 -6.37
C TYR A 274 2.51 -12.67 -7.15
N GLY A 275 2.50 -12.77 -8.48
CA GLY A 275 1.67 -11.93 -9.35
C GLY A 275 0.42 -12.67 -9.82
N TYR A 276 -0.76 -12.13 -9.52
CA TYR A 276 -2.06 -12.66 -9.96
C TYR A 276 -2.67 -11.76 -11.03
N GLU A 277 -3.05 -12.34 -12.16
CA GLU A 277 -3.71 -11.62 -13.26
C GLU A 277 -4.79 -12.49 -13.90
N ILE A 278 -5.99 -11.94 -14.02
CA ILE A 278 -7.14 -12.65 -14.59
C ILE A 278 -7.05 -12.73 -16.12
N THR A 279 -6.45 -11.73 -16.75
CA THR A 279 -6.28 -11.63 -18.20
C THR A 279 -5.19 -12.58 -18.67
N PRO A 280 -5.50 -13.58 -19.51
CA PRO A 280 -4.50 -14.54 -19.90
C PRO A 280 -3.29 -13.94 -20.63
N LYS A 281 -2.10 -14.25 -20.13
CA LYS A 281 -0.80 -13.89 -20.73
C LYS A 281 0.03 -15.14 -21.01
N GLN A 282 0.83 -15.11 -22.07
CA GLN A 282 1.84 -16.14 -22.31
C GLN A 282 2.98 -15.97 -21.29
N PRO A 283 3.40 -17.03 -20.58
CA PRO A 283 4.46 -16.93 -19.58
C PRO A 283 5.76 -16.31 -20.11
N ASN A 284 6.14 -16.61 -21.36
CA ASN A 284 7.35 -16.01 -21.94
C ASN A 284 7.27 -14.48 -21.99
N ASP A 285 6.14 -13.93 -22.43
CA ASP A 285 5.93 -12.47 -22.51
C ASP A 285 6.00 -11.81 -21.12
N VAL A 286 5.50 -12.50 -20.09
CA VAL A 286 5.57 -12.08 -18.69
C VAL A 286 7.03 -12.03 -18.23
N TYR A 287 7.75 -13.15 -18.36
CA TYR A 287 9.11 -13.28 -17.85
C TYR A 287 10.15 -12.51 -18.68
N GLU A 288 9.85 -12.11 -19.91
CA GLU A 288 10.69 -11.18 -20.68
C GLU A 288 10.68 -9.76 -20.10
N ARG A 289 9.55 -9.33 -19.52
CA ARG A 289 9.37 -8.00 -18.93
C ARG A 289 9.90 -7.87 -17.51
N ILE A 290 10.02 -8.98 -16.79
CA ILE A 290 10.55 -9.01 -15.42
C ILE A 290 12.07 -8.78 -15.45
N PRO A 291 12.61 -7.83 -14.66
CA PRO A 291 14.05 -7.63 -14.54
C PRO A 291 14.77 -8.95 -14.20
N ALA A 292 15.92 -9.21 -14.84
CA ALA A 292 16.66 -10.47 -14.66
C ALA A 292 16.95 -10.81 -13.19
N SER A 293 17.23 -9.79 -12.37
CA SER A 293 17.47 -9.94 -10.94
C SER A 293 16.26 -10.42 -10.14
N LEU A 294 15.04 -10.29 -10.66
CA LEU A 294 13.80 -10.67 -9.97
C LEU A 294 13.18 -11.96 -10.50
N LYS A 295 13.60 -12.45 -11.68
CA LYS A 295 12.99 -13.63 -12.32
C LYS A 295 12.96 -14.88 -11.43
N HIS A 296 13.98 -15.06 -10.59
CA HIS A 296 14.08 -16.21 -9.71
C HIS A 296 13.12 -16.17 -8.51
N ALA A 297 12.71 -14.97 -8.09
CA ALA A 297 11.75 -14.76 -7.01
C ALA A 297 10.30 -14.72 -7.51
N TYR A 298 10.09 -14.56 -8.82
CA TYR A 298 8.79 -14.22 -9.39
C TYR A 298 7.97 -15.45 -9.80
N HIS A 299 6.74 -15.53 -9.29
CA HIS A 299 5.74 -16.57 -9.55
C HIS A 299 4.52 -15.93 -10.21
N TRP A 300 4.17 -16.38 -11.41
CA TRP A 300 3.02 -15.86 -12.16
C TRP A 300 1.80 -16.78 -12.08
N TYR A 301 0.67 -16.22 -11.68
CA TYR A 301 -0.61 -16.89 -11.54
C TYR A 301 -1.61 -16.26 -12.52
N ASN A 302 -1.86 -16.99 -13.60
CA ASN A 302 -2.79 -16.58 -14.64
C ASN A 302 -4.24 -16.97 -14.30
N VAL A 303 -4.69 -16.56 -13.12
CA VAL A 303 -6.01 -16.85 -12.56
C VAL A 303 -6.53 -15.62 -11.82
N GLY A 304 -7.84 -15.43 -11.82
CA GLY A 304 -8.47 -14.37 -11.06
C GLY A 304 -8.41 -14.62 -9.55
N VAL A 305 -8.25 -13.56 -8.78
CA VAL A 305 -8.32 -13.61 -7.31
C VAL A 305 -9.77 -13.84 -6.86
N ASN A 306 -9.93 -14.64 -5.79
CA ASN A 306 -11.23 -14.91 -5.18
C ASN A 306 -11.23 -14.50 -3.71
N ALA A 307 -12.30 -13.85 -3.24
CA ALA A 307 -12.43 -13.39 -1.87
C ALA A 307 -13.01 -14.41 -0.88
N SER A 308 -13.30 -15.64 -1.30
CA SER A 308 -13.79 -16.70 -0.41
C SER A 308 -12.64 -17.34 0.37
N MET A 309 -12.84 -17.58 1.66
CA MET A 309 -11.89 -18.32 2.51
C MET A 309 -11.70 -19.80 2.09
N GLU A 310 -12.62 -20.35 1.31
CA GLU A 310 -12.57 -21.75 0.85
C GLU A 310 -11.92 -21.91 -0.53
N SER A 311 -11.61 -20.80 -1.21
CA SER A 311 -11.09 -20.82 -2.57
C SER A 311 -9.57 -20.99 -2.59
N GLU A 312 -9.08 -21.93 -3.40
CA GLU A 312 -7.65 -22.09 -3.71
C GLU A 312 -7.06 -20.87 -4.43
N TYR A 313 -7.90 -20.04 -5.04
CA TYR A 313 -7.51 -18.78 -5.70
C TYR A 313 -7.60 -17.56 -4.77
N ASN A 314 -7.73 -17.76 -3.46
CA ASN A 314 -7.59 -16.70 -2.48
C ASN A 314 -6.14 -16.64 -1.97
N PRO A 315 -5.30 -15.70 -2.46
CA PRO A 315 -3.89 -15.62 -2.06
C PRO A 315 -3.68 -15.34 -0.56
N LEU A 316 -4.64 -14.71 0.13
CA LEU A 316 -4.55 -14.53 1.58
C LEU A 316 -4.68 -15.86 2.33
N VAL A 317 -5.26 -16.88 1.72
CA VAL A 317 -5.35 -18.22 2.30
C VAL A 317 -4.25 -19.11 1.74
N SER A 318 -4.27 -19.34 0.42
CA SER A 318 -3.44 -20.34 -0.26
C SER A 318 -1.94 -20.03 -0.24
N ILE A 319 -1.58 -18.74 -0.13
CA ILE A 319 -0.19 -18.29 -0.05
C ILE A 319 0.11 -17.85 1.38
N LEU A 320 -0.60 -16.84 1.87
CA LEU A 320 -0.23 -16.17 3.12
C LEU A 320 -0.40 -17.08 4.35
N LEU A 321 -1.58 -17.66 4.58
CA LEU A 321 -1.82 -18.52 5.75
C LEU A 321 -1.13 -19.88 5.66
N GLU A 322 -1.05 -20.46 4.47
CA GLU A 322 -0.50 -21.82 4.29
C GLU A 322 1.03 -21.87 4.25
N GLN A 323 1.68 -20.82 3.73
CA GLN A 323 3.12 -20.85 3.45
C GLN A 323 3.94 -19.93 4.35
N PHE A 324 3.32 -18.93 4.98
CA PHE A 324 4.00 -17.88 5.73
C PHE A 324 3.52 -17.74 7.18
N THR A 325 4.39 -17.16 8.00
CA THR A 325 4.19 -16.98 9.43
C THR A 325 4.25 -15.49 9.78
N PRO A 326 3.78 -15.05 10.96
CA PRO A 326 3.91 -13.67 11.41
C PRO A 326 5.37 -13.18 11.58
N HIS A 327 6.35 -14.07 11.42
CA HIS A 327 7.78 -13.77 11.48
C HIS A 327 8.37 -13.46 10.10
N ASP A 328 7.61 -13.68 9.02
CA ASP A 328 8.00 -13.31 7.66
C ASP A 328 7.55 -11.87 7.39
N PHE A 329 8.35 -11.13 6.62
CA PHE A 329 8.01 -9.77 6.19
C PHE A 329 7.18 -9.82 4.91
N VAL A 330 5.93 -9.37 4.95
CA VAL A 330 4.97 -9.51 3.86
C VAL A 330 4.40 -8.16 3.44
N VAL A 331 4.43 -7.94 2.14
CA VAL A 331 3.85 -6.79 1.47
C VAL A 331 2.76 -7.27 0.51
N VAL A 332 1.59 -6.66 0.60
CA VAL A 332 0.44 -6.98 -0.26
C VAL A 332 0.06 -5.74 -1.07
N LYS A 333 -0.16 -5.91 -2.38
CA LYS A 333 -0.88 -4.97 -3.23
C LYS A 333 -2.21 -5.58 -3.65
N LEU A 334 -3.29 -4.81 -3.48
CA LEU A 334 -4.65 -5.15 -3.88
C LEU A 334 -5.20 -4.06 -4.81
N ASP A 335 -5.20 -4.36 -6.11
CA ASP A 335 -5.69 -3.48 -7.18
C ASP A 335 -5.98 -4.36 -8.41
N ILE A 336 -7.21 -4.88 -8.48
CA ILE A 336 -7.75 -5.79 -9.51
C ILE A 336 -8.92 -5.17 -10.29
N ASP A 337 -9.12 -3.85 -10.16
CA ASP A 337 -10.20 -3.08 -10.79
C ASP A 337 -11.62 -3.60 -10.50
N THR A 338 -11.79 -4.35 -9.41
CA THR A 338 -13.01 -5.12 -9.13
C THR A 338 -13.43 -5.01 -7.67
N SER A 339 -14.14 -3.92 -7.34
CA SER A 339 -14.49 -3.55 -5.96
C SER A 339 -15.28 -4.61 -5.19
N PHE A 340 -16.13 -5.40 -5.88
CA PHE A 340 -16.88 -6.50 -5.25
C PHE A 340 -16.00 -7.70 -4.84
N ILE A 341 -14.73 -7.75 -5.25
CA ILE A 341 -13.73 -8.71 -4.78
C ILE A 341 -12.78 -8.02 -3.78
N GLU A 342 -12.30 -6.82 -4.09
CA GLU A 342 -11.34 -6.09 -3.27
C GLU A 342 -11.87 -5.76 -1.89
N VAL A 343 -13.08 -5.20 -1.80
CA VAL A 343 -13.67 -4.82 -0.51
C VAL A 343 -13.86 -6.05 0.38
N PRO A 344 -14.45 -7.18 -0.10
CA PRO A 344 -14.47 -8.41 0.69
C PRO A 344 -13.09 -8.94 1.09
N MET A 345 -12.05 -8.80 0.25
CA MET A 345 -10.68 -9.17 0.62
C MET A 345 -10.15 -8.33 1.79
N VAL A 346 -10.37 -7.01 1.76
CA VAL A 346 -10.02 -6.14 2.90
C VAL A 346 -10.82 -6.50 4.14
N GLN A 347 -12.11 -6.83 3.99
CA GLN A 347 -12.92 -7.31 5.11
C GLN A 347 -12.41 -8.63 5.68
N LEU A 348 -11.84 -9.53 4.86
CA LEU A 348 -11.16 -10.72 5.40
C LEU A 348 -9.96 -10.36 6.25
N ILE A 349 -9.14 -9.39 5.82
CA ILE A 349 -7.99 -8.91 6.60
C ILE A 349 -8.48 -8.35 7.95
N LEU A 350 -9.48 -7.48 7.94
CA LEU A 350 -10.02 -6.87 9.16
C LEU A 350 -10.63 -7.88 10.14
N ASN A 351 -11.32 -8.90 9.62
CA ASN A 351 -12.07 -9.85 10.44
C ASN A 351 -11.29 -11.13 10.77
N ASN A 352 -10.06 -11.28 10.25
CA ASN A 352 -9.23 -12.45 10.49
C ASN A 352 -7.84 -12.05 11.00
N LYS A 353 -7.66 -12.20 12.31
CA LYS A 353 -6.39 -11.88 12.98
C LYS A 353 -5.20 -12.66 12.42
N ASP A 354 -5.37 -13.92 12.02
CA ASP A 354 -4.26 -14.72 11.48
C ASP A 354 -3.75 -14.18 10.14
N ILE A 355 -4.65 -13.58 9.34
CA ILE A 355 -4.32 -12.88 8.09
C ILE A 355 -3.67 -11.53 8.42
N ALA A 356 -4.31 -10.72 9.27
CA ALA A 356 -3.81 -9.39 9.63
C ALA A 356 -2.40 -9.42 10.23
N ASP A 357 -2.12 -10.37 11.14
CA ASP A 357 -0.82 -10.53 11.80
C ASP A 357 0.32 -10.92 10.84
N ARG A 358 0.02 -11.22 9.58
CA ARG A 358 0.99 -11.60 8.56
C ARG A 358 1.17 -10.54 7.49
N ILE A 359 0.54 -9.38 7.59
CA ILE A 359 0.67 -8.32 6.57
C ILE A 359 1.32 -7.12 7.24
N ASP A 360 2.54 -6.78 6.82
CA ASP A 360 3.24 -5.60 7.35
C ASP A 360 2.88 -4.35 6.57
N VAL A 361 2.76 -4.47 5.25
CA VAL A 361 2.45 -3.35 4.35
C VAL A 361 1.34 -3.75 3.39
N LEU A 362 0.33 -2.88 3.27
CA LEU A 362 -0.79 -3.06 2.34
C LEU A 362 -0.91 -1.84 1.42
N TYR A 363 -0.83 -2.05 0.12
CA TYR A 363 -1.24 -1.07 -0.89
C TYR A 363 -2.62 -1.45 -1.40
N PHE A 364 -3.58 -0.56 -1.26
CA PHE A 364 -4.96 -0.83 -1.66
C PHE A 364 -5.57 0.39 -2.33
N GLU A 365 -6.24 0.19 -3.46
CA GLU A 365 -7.02 1.23 -4.12
C GLU A 365 -8.50 1.08 -3.84
N HIS A 366 -9.04 1.95 -2.97
CA HIS A 366 -10.47 2.01 -2.74
C HIS A 366 -11.12 3.02 -3.68
N HIS A 367 -11.74 2.51 -4.76
CA HIS A 367 -12.49 3.33 -5.71
C HIS A 367 -13.74 3.94 -5.06
N VAL A 368 -13.62 5.13 -4.47
CA VAL A 368 -14.75 5.82 -3.80
C VAL A 368 -15.34 6.95 -4.64
N LEU A 369 -16.45 7.52 -4.16
CA LEU A 369 -17.10 8.68 -4.74
C LEU A 369 -16.32 9.98 -4.44
N LEU A 370 -15.21 10.15 -5.16
CA LEU A 370 -14.37 11.35 -5.15
C LEU A 370 -14.39 12.04 -6.51
N SER A 371 -14.85 13.29 -6.57
CA SER A 371 -14.99 14.06 -7.82
C SER A 371 -13.66 14.23 -8.55
N ASP A 372 -12.57 14.40 -7.80
CA ASP A 372 -11.22 14.57 -8.34
C ASP A 372 -10.69 13.33 -9.08
N LEU A 373 -11.22 12.14 -8.79
CA LEU A 373 -10.81 10.88 -9.44
C LEU A 373 -11.91 10.26 -10.30
N ALA A 374 -13.10 10.87 -10.34
CA ALA A 374 -14.24 10.41 -11.12
C ALA A 374 -13.94 10.13 -12.60
N PRO A 375 -13.15 10.94 -13.32
CA PRO A 375 -12.82 10.66 -14.72
C PRO A 375 -12.02 9.37 -14.94
N TRP A 376 -11.25 8.93 -13.95
CA TRP A 376 -10.37 7.76 -14.06
C TRP A 376 -11.03 6.49 -13.54
N TRP A 377 -11.76 6.57 -12.43
CA TRP A 377 -12.47 5.43 -11.86
C TRP A 377 -13.80 5.13 -12.58
N GLY A 378 -14.46 6.15 -13.12
CA GLY A 378 -15.70 5.96 -13.87
C GLY A 378 -16.78 5.23 -13.03
N LYS A 379 -17.12 4.00 -13.47
CA LYS A 379 -18.20 3.19 -12.89
C LYS A 379 -17.75 2.23 -11.78
N SER A 380 -16.45 2.06 -11.55
CA SER A 380 -15.95 1.21 -10.47
C SER A 380 -16.10 1.86 -9.09
N ARG A 381 -16.35 3.19 -9.06
CA ARG A 381 -16.59 3.98 -7.85
C ARG A 381 -17.74 3.40 -7.02
N ASN A 382 -17.46 3.08 -5.77
CA ASN A 382 -18.41 2.61 -4.78
C ASN A 382 -18.01 3.08 -3.38
N GLY A 383 -18.98 3.49 -2.58
CA GLY A 383 -18.73 4.00 -1.23
C GLY A 383 -18.22 5.45 -1.19
N SER A 384 -18.12 5.98 0.02
CA SER A 384 -17.79 7.37 0.34
C SER A 384 -16.32 7.52 0.76
N VAL A 385 -15.80 8.75 0.68
CA VAL A 385 -14.45 9.07 1.16
C VAL A 385 -14.31 8.78 2.66
N LEU A 386 -15.34 9.03 3.46
CA LEU A 386 -15.37 8.71 4.88
C LEU A 386 -15.27 7.21 5.14
N GLU A 387 -16.03 6.40 4.42
CA GLU A 387 -15.94 4.93 4.52
C GLU A 387 -14.53 4.45 4.19
N SER A 388 -13.88 5.05 3.18
CA SER A 388 -12.48 4.76 2.88
C SER A 388 -11.54 5.12 4.02
N PHE A 389 -11.67 6.30 4.61
CA PHE A 389 -10.84 6.68 5.76
C PHE A 389 -11.04 5.73 6.93
N GLN A 390 -12.29 5.39 7.26
CA GLN A 390 -12.59 4.43 8.31
C GLN A 390 -11.99 3.05 8.04
N LEU A 391 -12.04 2.59 6.79
CA LEU A 391 -11.46 1.31 6.37
C LEU A 391 -9.94 1.28 6.56
N PHE A 392 -9.24 2.32 6.12
CA PHE A 392 -7.79 2.45 6.28
C PHE A 392 -7.38 2.67 7.73
N THR A 393 -8.13 3.44 8.51
CA THR A 393 -7.90 3.60 9.96
C THR A 393 -7.95 2.25 10.66
N GLN A 394 -8.97 1.42 10.39
CA GLN A 394 -9.07 0.08 10.98
C GLN A 394 -7.90 -0.83 10.60
N LEU A 395 -7.43 -0.77 9.35
CA LEU A 395 -6.24 -1.50 8.91
C LEU A 395 -4.98 -1.04 9.68
N ARG A 396 -4.80 0.27 9.85
CA ARG A 396 -3.67 0.86 10.58
C ARG A 396 -3.72 0.60 12.08
N GLU A 397 -4.92 0.48 12.66
CA GLU A 397 -5.13 0.05 14.04
C GLU A 397 -4.67 -1.39 14.30
N LEU A 398 -4.69 -2.25 13.28
CA LEU A 398 -4.11 -3.60 13.33
C LEU A 398 -2.58 -3.60 13.23
N GLY A 399 -1.94 -2.45 13.02
CA GLY A 399 -0.49 -2.34 12.83
C GLY A 399 -0.03 -2.48 11.38
N ILE A 400 -0.96 -2.60 10.43
CA ILE A 400 -0.64 -2.69 9.00
C ILE A 400 -0.30 -1.31 8.46
N ALA A 401 0.84 -1.15 7.79
CA ALA A 401 1.16 0.05 7.03
C ALA A 401 0.31 0.10 5.74
N ALA A 402 -0.95 0.53 5.90
CA ALA A 402 -1.91 0.61 4.82
C ALA A 402 -1.83 1.96 4.06
N HIS A 403 -1.50 1.87 2.78
CA HIS A 403 -1.25 2.96 1.85
C HIS A 403 -2.31 3.00 0.73
N TYR A 404 -2.80 4.19 0.38
CA TYR A 404 -3.64 4.35 -0.79
C TYR A 404 -2.82 4.09 -2.06
N TRP A 405 -3.27 3.16 -2.89
CA TRP A 405 -2.63 2.88 -4.18
C TRP A 405 -3.17 3.84 -5.28
N PRO A 406 -2.29 4.41 -6.13
CA PRO A 406 -2.66 5.44 -7.10
C PRO A 406 -2.98 4.97 -8.52
#